data_AF-A0A5M8P050-F1
#
_entry.id   AF-A0A5M8P050-F1
#
_cell.length_a   1.000
_cell.length_b   1.000
_cell.length_c   1.000
_cell.angle_alpha   90.00
_cell.angle_beta   90.00
_cell.angle_gamma   90.00
#
_symmetry.space_group_name_H-M   'P 1'
#
loop_
_entity.id
_entity.type
_entity.pdbx_description
1 polymer ?
#
loop_
_entity_poly.entity_id
_entity_poly.type
_entity_poly.pdbx_seq_one_letter_code
_entity_poly.pdbx_strand_id
1 'polypeptide(L)'
;MKIKGRSENQSLIEDNINVFERMLSEIVEYLSEQSNTLNKTITDIVKDGSAGDKDIEQTIYHSLSPFLDEYNLIDNCFSEGLVLSSYSFYERMLKQIAKSNKIVKQKDLPKSYAINYIDAIKQHLKISKFEENIETSITEIDSRYRSLRIDITHKEYTGFHKIDFFYIKESLDKIKEILLTINKAIETK
;
A
#
# COMPACT_ATOMS: atom_id res chain seq x y z
N MET A 1 22.48 -3.98 23.70
CA MET A 1 22.72 -2.52 23.82
C MET A 1 21.50 -1.79 23.28
N LYS A 2 20.74 -1.08 24.11
CA LYS A 2 19.68 -0.18 23.63
C LYS A 2 20.35 1.04 23.01
N ILE A 3 20.16 1.26 21.71
CA ILE A 3 20.56 2.51 21.06
C ILE A 3 19.78 3.63 21.75
N LYS A 4 20.49 4.62 22.30
CA LYS A 4 19.89 5.80 22.93
C LYS A 4 18.98 6.50 21.90
N GLY A 5 17.67 6.52 22.15
CA GLY A 5 16.78 7.55 21.60
C GLY A 5 15.52 7.10 20.86
N ARG A 6 15.33 5.82 20.49
CA ARG A 6 14.09 5.35 19.82
C ARG A 6 13.41 4.25 20.63
N SER A 7 12.09 4.29 20.71
CA SER A 7 11.35 3.15 21.25
C SER A 7 11.34 1.99 20.26
N GLU A 8 11.06 0.78 20.79
CA GLU A 8 10.96 -0.44 20.00
C GLU A 8 9.85 -0.33 18.94
N ASN A 9 8.71 0.29 19.28
CA ASN A 9 7.62 0.53 18.34
C ASN A 9 8.02 1.51 17.24
N GLN A 10 8.70 2.61 17.58
CA GLN A 10 9.16 3.58 16.58
C GLN A 10 10.10 2.92 15.57
N SER A 11 11.08 2.16 16.06
CA SER A 11 12.03 1.46 15.19
C SER A 11 11.31 0.48 14.27
N LEU A 12 10.35 -0.29 14.80
CA LEU A 12 9.55 -1.23 14.01
C LEU A 12 8.71 -0.52 12.93
N ILE A 13 8.13 0.64 13.23
CA ILE A 13 7.36 1.44 12.26
C ILE A 13 8.29 1.87 11.12
N GLU A 14 9.40 2.52 11.46
CA GLU A 14 10.36 3.07 10.49
C GLU A 14 10.94 1.97 9.60
N ASP A 15 11.36 0.84 10.19
CA ASP A 15 11.94 -0.27 9.44
C ASP A 15 10.95 -0.88 8.43
N ASN A 16 9.69 -1.08 8.83
CA ASN A 16 8.68 -1.64 7.91
C ASN A 16 8.29 -0.63 6.82
N ILE A 17 8.16 0.65 7.16
CA ILE A 17 7.89 1.70 6.17
C ILE A 17 9.03 1.77 5.15
N ASN A 18 10.30 1.70 5.59
CA ASN A 18 11.45 1.68 4.69
C ASN A 18 11.41 0.47 3.74
N VAL A 19 10.96 -0.70 4.20
CA VAL A 19 10.76 -1.86 3.33
C VAL A 19 9.69 -1.57 2.26
N PHE A 20 8.54 -1.03 2.64
CA PHE A 20 7.50 -0.66 1.68
C PHE A 20 7.96 0.42 0.68
N GLU A 21 8.67 1.45 1.15
CA GLU A 21 9.25 2.50 0.31
C GLU A 21 10.26 1.94 -0.69
N ARG A 22 11.10 0.98 -0.27
CA ARG A 22 12.02 0.25 -1.16
C ARG A 22 11.28 -0.62 -2.18
N MET A 23 10.24 -1.34 -1.77
CA MET A 23 9.41 -2.11 -2.70
C MET A 23 8.74 -1.20 -3.74
N LEU A 24 8.20 -0.05 -3.31
CA LEU A 24 7.56 0.93 -4.20
C LEU A 24 8.51 1.64 -5.14
N SER A 25 9.81 1.67 -4.85
CA SER A 25 10.83 2.25 -5.73
C SER A 25 11.44 1.18 -6.61
N GLU A 26 12.14 0.21 -6.00
CA GLU A 26 12.94 -0.79 -6.71
C GLU A 26 12.08 -1.73 -7.56
N ILE A 27 10.97 -2.24 -7.04
CA ILE A 27 10.15 -3.24 -7.76
C ILE A 27 9.31 -2.55 -8.84
N VAL A 28 8.75 -1.38 -8.56
CA VAL A 28 7.96 -0.62 -9.54
C VAL A 28 8.82 -0.20 -10.73
N GLU A 29 10.04 0.30 -10.46
CA GLU A 29 11.00 0.65 -11.50
C GLU A 29 11.38 -0.58 -12.33
N TYR A 30 11.74 -1.70 -11.67
CA TYR A 30 12.00 -2.96 -12.35
C TYR A 30 10.83 -3.40 -13.23
N LEU A 31 9.59 -3.32 -12.72
CA LEU A 31 8.43 -3.72 -13.50
C LEU A 31 8.22 -2.83 -14.73
N SER A 32 8.42 -1.51 -14.58
CA SER A 32 8.35 -0.57 -15.69
C SER A 32 9.43 -0.84 -16.75
N GLU A 33 10.66 -1.10 -16.34
CA GLU A 33 11.78 -1.42 -17.25
C GLU A 33 11.53 -2.70 -18.04
N GLN A 34 11.03 -3.75 -17.39
CA GLN A 34 10.70 -5.01 -18.05
C GLN A 34 9.53 -4.84 -19.04
N SER A 35 8.48 -4.08 -18.67
CA SER A 35 7.38 -3.75 -19.59
C SER A 35 7.89 -3.03 -20.85
N ASN A 36 8.75 -2.02 -20.66
CA ASN A 36 9.34 -1.25 -21.76
C ASN A 36 10.22 -2.13 -22.66
N THR A 37 11.01 -3.03 -22.06
CA THR A 37 11.87 -3.97 -22.78
C THR A 37 11.06 -4.96 -23.61
N LEU A 38 9.99 -5.51 -23.04
CA LEU A 38 9.07 -6.41 -23.73
C LEU A 38 8.38 -5.70 -24.90
N ASN A 39 7.85 -4.49 -24.69
CA ASN A 39 7.20 -3.72 -25.73
C ASN A 39 8.16 -3.39 -26.89
N LYS A 40 9.41 -3.02 -26.58
CA LYS A 40 10.45 -2.81 -27.60
C LYS A 40 10.72 -4.09 -28.39
N THR A 41 10.86 -5.22 -27.71
CA THR A 41 11.11 -6.52 -28.34
C THR A 41 9.96 -6.92 -29.29
N ILE A 42 8.70 -6.76 -28.86
CA ILE A 42 7.54 -7.01 -29.71
C ILE A 42 7.54 -6.07 -30.92
N THR A 43 7.83 -4.79 -30.72
CA THR A 43 7.90 -3.81 -31.80
C THR A 43 8.97 -4.17 -32.84
N ASP A 44 10.13 -4.63 -32.40
CA ASP A 44 11.23 -5.03 -33.27
C ASP A 44 10.87 -6.32 -34.05
N ILE A 45 10.28 -7.33 -33.40
CA ILE A 45 9.77 -8.56 -34.05
C ILE A 45 8.73 -8.22 -35.13
N VAL A 46 7.80 -7.30 -34.82
CA VAL A 46 6.75 -6.87 -35.75
C VAL A 46 7.34 -6.24 -37.00
N LYS A 47 8.33 -5.34 -36.85
CA LYS A 47 9.00 -4.68 -37.99
C LYS A 47 9.81 -5.65 -38.83
N ASP A 48 10.55 -6.56 -38.19
CA ASP A 48 11.40 -7.52 -38.88
C ASP A 48 10.55 -8.59 -39.61
N GLY A 49 9.45 -9.02 -39.01
CA GLY A 49 8.57 -10.05 -39.54
C GLY A 49 7.59 -9.59 -40.61
N SER A 50 7.33 -8.28 -40.72
CA SER A 50 6.35 -7.74 -41.68
C SER A 50 6.96 -7.26 -42.99
N ALA A 51 8.27 -6.99 -43.04
CA ALA A 51 8.91 -6.28 -44.14
C ALA A 51 8.21 -4.95 -44.54
N GLY A 52 7.52 -4.31 -43.59
CA GLY A 52 6.76 -3.07 -43.79
C GLY A 52 5.32 -3.25 -44.29
N ASP A 53 4.82 -4.49 -44.39
CA ASP A 53 3.41 -4.78 -44.66
C ASP A 53 2.56 -4.57 -43.41
N LYS A 54 1.67 -3.58 -43.45
CA LYS A 54 0.88 -3.17 -42.29
C LYS A 54 -0.13 -4.21 -41.80
N ASP A 55 -0.66 -5.05 -42.69
CA ASP A 55 -1.64 -6.07 -42.31
C ASP A 55 -0.94 -7.25 -41.61
N ILE A 56 0.28 -7.56 -42.05
CA ILE A 56 1.16 -8.51 -41.38
C ILE A 56 1.63 -7.95 -40.03
N GLU A 57 2.01 -6.66 -39.95
CA GLU A 57 2.37 -6.01 -38.68
C GLU A 57 1.27 -6.12 -37.64
N GLN A 58 0.03 -5.80 -38.02
CA GLN A 58 -1.12 -5.90 -37.12
C GLN A 58 -1.36 -7.33 -36.66
N THR A 59 -1.23 -8.31 -37.55
CA THR A 59 -1.43 -9.73 -37.22
C THR A 59 -0.38 -10.24 -36.23
N ILE A 60 0.89 -9.90 -36.45
CA ILE A 60 1.99 -10.29 -35.54
C ILE A 60 1.81 -9.59 -34.20
N TYR A 61 1.54 -8.27 -34.20
CA TYR A 61 1.34 -7.52 -32.97
C TYR A 61 0.17 -8.06 -32.15
N HIS A 62 -0.98 -8.33 -32.79
CA HIS A 62 -2.15 -8.88 -32.10
C HIS A 62 -1.89 -10.29 -31.53
N SER A 63 -1.05 -11.09 -32.19
CA SER A 63 -0.65 -12.41 -31.70
C SER A 63 0.30 -12.33 -30.49
N LEU A 64 1.04 -11.23 -30.35
CA LEU A 64 2.02 -11.01 -29.28
C LEU A 64 1.51 -10.09 -28.16
N SER A 65 0.44 -9.33 -28.38
CA SER A 65 -0.14 -8.44 -27.37
C SER A 65 -0.57 -9.14 -26.07
N PRO A 66 -1.00 -10.43 -26.05
CA PRO A 66 -1.32 -11.11 -24.80
C PRO A 66 -0.14 -11.19 -23.81
N PHE A 67 1.11 -11.18 -24.28
CA PHE A 67 2.28 -11.14 -23.39
C PHE A 67 2.40 -9.79 -22.66
N LEU A 68 2.01 -8.68 -23.29
CA LEU A 68 1.94 -7.37 -22.64
C LEU A 68 0.78 -7.31 -21.65
N ASP A 69 -0.35 -7.94 -21.96
CA ASP A 69 -1.51 -8.01 -21.06
C ASP A 69 -1.19 -8.81 -19.80
N GLU A 70 -0.50 -9.94 -19.91
CA GLU A 70 -0.01 -10.72 -18.77
C GLU A 70 0.97 -9.91 -17.91
N TYR A 71 1.83 -9.11 -18.54
CA TYR A 71 2.74 -8.22 -17.84
C TYR A 71 2.01 -7.14 -17.03
N ASN A 72 1.01 -6.49 -17.64
CA ASN A 72 0.18 -5.50 -16.96
C ASN A 72 -0.61 -6.12 -15.79
N LEU A 73 -1.02 -7.39 -15.92
CA LEU A 73 -1.65 -8.11 -14.83
C LEU A 73 -0.71 -8.32 -13.64
N ILE A 74 0.56 -8.67 -13.89
CA ILE A 74 1.57 -8.81 -12.82
C ILE A 74 1.77 -7.48 -12.07
N ASP A 75 1.85 -6.36 -12.78
CA ASP A 75 1.97 -5.02 -12.19
C ASP A 75 0.78 -4.68 -11.28
N ASN A 76 -0.43 -4.97 -11.74
CA ASN A 76 -1.65 -4.79 -10.96
C ASN A 76 -1.67 -5.69 -9.72
N CYS A 77 -1.35 -6.98 -9.85
CA CYS A 77 -1.28 -7.92 -8.73
C CYS A 77 -0.27 -7.49 -7.67
N PHE A 78 0.89 -6.96 -8.08
CA PHE A 78 1.88 -6.42 -7.17
C PHE A 78 1.34 -5.21 -6.40
N SER A 79 0.68 -4.28 -7.09
CA SER A 79 0.04 -3.10 -6.51
C SER A 79 -1.05 -3.47 -5.51
N GLU A 80 -1.90 -4.42 -5.86
CA GLU A 80 -2.94 -4.97 -4.97
C GLU A 80 -2.31 -5.57 -3.70
N GLY A 81 -1.26 -6.38 -3.86
CA GLY A 81 -0.52 -6.97 -2.75
C GLY A 81 0.06 -5.92 -1.79
N LEU A 82 0.55 -4.79 -2.32
CA LEU A 82 1.04 -3.68 -1.51
C LEU A 82 -0.08 -2.97 -0.74
N VAL A 83 -1.25 -2.77 -1.35
CA VAL A 83 -2.42 -2.22 -0.64
C VAL A 83 -2.82 -3.10 0.53
N LEU A 84 -2.95 -4.41 0.30
CA LEU A 84 -3.31 -5.36 1.34
C LEU A 84 -2.27 -5.35 2.47
N SER A 85 -0.99 -5.41 2.12
CA SER A 85 0.11 -5.52 3.07
C SER A 85 0.28 -4.26 3.92
N SER A 86 0.22 -3.07 3.31
CA SER A 86 0.37 -1.79 4.01
C SER A 86 -0.80 -1.50 4.94
N TYR A 87 -2.04 -1.80 4.55
CA TYR A 87 -3.20 -1.67 5.43
C TYR A 87 -3.15 -2.67 6.59
N SER A 88 -2.75 -3.93 6.34
CA SER A 88 -2.55 -4.91 7.41
C SER A 88 -1.41 -4.54 8.35
N PHE A 89 -0.34 -3.93 7.84
CA PHE A 89 0.72 -3.34 8.66
C PHE A 89 0.17 -2.25 9.59
N TYR A 90 -0.64 -1.33 9.06
CA TYR A 90 -1.29 -0.28 9.85
C TYR A 90 -2.12 -0.85 11.01
N GLU A 91 -3.00 -1.83 10.74
CA GLU A 91 -3.80 -2.49 11.77
C GLU A 91 -2.94 -3.21 12.82
N ARG A 92 -1.90 -3.90 12.37
CA ARG A 92 -0.98 -4.64 13.24
C ARG A 92 -0.21 -3.69 14.15
N MET A 93 0.25 -2.54 13.63
CA MET A 93 1.01 -1.58 14.43
C MET A 93 0.15 -0.90 15.47
N LEU A 94 -1.09 -0.51 15.14
CA LEU A 94 -2.03 0.01 16.14
C LEU A 94 -2.28 -0.99 17.27
N LYS A 95 -2.48 -2.26 16.93
CA LYS A 95 -2.60 -3.35 17.91
C LYS A 95 -1.36 -3.50 18.77
N GLN A 96 -0.17 -3.47 18.16
CA GLN A 96 1.11 -3.62 18.86
C GLN A 96 1.32 -2.47 19.85
N ILE A 97 1.12 -1.23 19.40
CA ILE A 97 1.19 -0.04 20.25
C ILE A 97 0.23 -0.16 21.43
N ALA A 98 -1.03 -0.54 21.17
CA ALA A 98 -2.01 -0.73 22.23
C ALA A 98 -1.59 -1.83 23.22
N LYS A 99 -1.11 -2.98 22.73
CA LYS A 99 -0.67 -4.10 23.56
C LYS A 99 0.50 -3.73 24.45
N SER A 100 1.53 -3.07 23.90
CA SER A 100 2.71 -2.61 24.66
C SER A 100 2.34 -1.67 25.80
N ASN A 101 1.22 -0.96 25.68
CA ASN A 101 0.73 0.00 26.64
C ASN A 101 -0.50 -0.48 27.44
N LYS A 102 -0.82 -1.77 27.38
CA LYS A 102 -1.96 -2.40 28.07
C LYS A 102 -3.31 -1.73 27.74
N ILE A 103 -3.44 -1.15 26.56
CA ILE A 103 -4.68 -0.55 26.05
C ILE A 103 -5.54 -1.67 25.45
N VAL A 104 -6.77 -1.78 25.93
CA VAL A 104 -7.72 -2.80 25.50
C VAL A 104 -8.58 -2.25 24.36
N LYS A 105 -8.62 -2.95 23.24
CA LYS A 105 -9.51 -2.65 22.11
C LYS A 105 -10.96 -2.73 22.58
N GLN A 106 -11.78 -1.78 22.13
CA GLN A 106 -13.23 -1.88 22.25
C GLN A 106 -13.74 -3.01 21.34
N LYS A 107 -14.47 -3.98 21.89
CA LYS A 107 -14.88 -5.21 21.17
C LYS A 107 -16.26 -5.14 20.52
N ASP A 108 -17.05 -4.12 20.81
CA ASP A 108 -18.50 -4.14 20.53
C ASP A 108 -19.00 -2.98 19.63
N LEU A 109 -18.12 -2.33 18.87
CA LEU A 109 -18.50 -1.24 17.97
C LEU A 109 -18.51 -1.67 16.49
N PRO A 110 -19.47 -1.20 15.68
CA PRO A 110 -19.58 -1.49 14.24
C PRO A 110 -18.50 -0.78 13.40
N LYS A 111 -17.39 -0.37 14.01
CA LYS A 111 -16.29 0.35 13.36
C LYS A 111 -15.21 -0.60 12.86
N SER A 112 -14.34 -0.11 11.98
CA SER A 112 -13.20 -0.88 11.51
C SER A 112 -12.27 -1.31 12.65
N TYR A 113 -11.42 -2.31 12.38
CA TYR A 113 -10.46 -2.79 13.36
C TYR A 113 -9.50 -1.68 13.80
N ALA A 114 -8.99 -0.88 12.85
CA ALA A 114 -8.10 0.24 13.10
C ALA A 114 -8.75 1.32 13.98
N ILE A 115 -9.96 1.77 13.65
CA ILE A 115 -10.65 2.84 14.40
C ILE A 115 -10.93 2.40 15.84
N ASN A 116 -11.30 1.14 16.07
CA ASN A 116 -11.50 0.62 17.42
C ASN A 116 -10.24 0.70 18.30
N TYR A 117 -9.04 0.56 17.71
CA TYR A 117 -7.79 0.78 18.44
C TYR A 117 -7.51 2.27 18.66
N ILE A 118 -7.72 3.09 17.64
CA ILE A 118 -7.53 4.55 17.72
C ILE A 118 -8.43 5.14 18.81
N ASP A 119 -9.69 4.76 18.88
CA ASP A 119 -10.63 5.24 19.90
C ASP A 119 -10.19 4.80 21.31
N ALA A 120 -9.74 3.56 21.48
CA ALA A 120 -9.20 3.08 22.74
C ALA A 120 -7.92 3.83 23.16
N ILE A 121 -7.07 4.19 22.19
CA ILE A 121 -5.87 5.00 22.42
C ILE A 121 -6.25 6.43 22.81
N LYS A 122 -7.19 7.08 22.11
CA LYS A 122 -7.69 8.42 22.46
C LYS A 122 -8.23 8.46 23.89
N GLN A 123 -9.03 7.46 24.27
CA GLN A 123 -9.51 7.30 25.64
C GLN A 123 -8.37 7.12 26.64
N HIS A 124 -7.39 6.27 26.33
CA HIS A 124 -6.22 6.09 27.16
C HIS A 124 -5.48 7.42 27.36
N LEU A 125 -5.23 8.18 26.30
CA LEU A 125 -4.58 9.50 26.32
C LEU A 125 -5.44 10.61 26.95
N LYS A 126 -6.72 10.35 27.22
CA LYS A 126 -7.72 11.35 27.67
C LYS A 126 -7.89 12.53 26.71
N ILE A 127 -7.80 12.26 25.40
CA ILE A 127 -8.04 13.24 24.34
C ILE A 127 -9.33 12.89 23.59
N SER A 128 -10.02 13.89 23.06
CA SER A 128 -11.17 13.69 22.18
C SER A 128 -10.74 13.46 20.73
N LYS A 129 -9.68 14.15 20.29
CA LYS A 129 -9.10 14.07 18.96
C LYS A 129 -7.60 14.35 18.99
N PHE A 130 -6.88 13.82 18.01
CA PHE A 130 -5.55 14.25 17.60
C PHE A 130 -5.62 15.59 16.85
N GLU A 131 -4.47 16.07 16.42
CA GLU A 131 -4.35 17.23 15.52
C GLU A 131 -5.17 16.99 14.23
N GLU A 132 -5.68 18.07 13.63
CA GLU A 132 -6.66 18.00 12.55
C GLU A 132 -6.15 17.29 11.29
N ASN A 133 -4.87 17.49 10.93
CA ASN A 133 -4.18 16.74 9.87
C ASN A 133 -4.20 15.23 10.12
N ILE A 134 -3.99 14.80 11.37
CA ILE A 134 -3.96 13.39 11.75
C ILE A 134 -5.36 12.80 11.73
N GLU A 135 -6.37 13.51 12.23
CA GLU A 135 -7.76 13.07 12.16
C GLU A 135 -8.26 12.94 10.71
N THR A 136 -7.86 13.88 9.85
CA THR A 136 -8.17 13.83 8.41
C THR A 136 -7.52 12.60 7.79
N SER A 137 -6.23 12.37 8.06
CA SER A 137 -5.51 11.20 7.56
C SER A 137 -6.12 9.88 8.04
N ILE A 138 -6.51 9.79 9.30
CA ILE A 138 -7.21 8.61 9.85
C ILE A 138 -8.52 8.36 9.08
N THR A 139 -9.30 9.42 8.85
CA THR A 139 -10.57 9.34 8.12
C THR A 139 -10.37 8.89 6.68
N GLU A 140 -9.35 9.41 5.99
CA GLU A 140 -9.04 9.04 4.61
C GLU A 140 -8.56 7.59 4.49
N ILE A 141 -7.69 7.13 5.39
CA ILE A 141 -7.22 5.75 5.41
C ILE A 141 -8.38 4.78 5.73
N ASP A 142 -9.23 5.10 6.70
CA ASP A 142 -10.35 4.23 7.09
C ASP A 142 -11.50 4.22 6.08
N SER A 143 -11.64 5.25 5.26
CA SER A 143 -12.63 5.31 4.19
C SER A 143 -12.08 4.73 2.89
N ARG A 144 -11.21 5.47 2.21
CA ARG A 144 -10.80 5.18 0.84
C ARG A 144 -9.85 3.99 0.78
N TYR A 145 -8.83 3.96 1.64
CA TYR A 145 -7.81 2.90 1.59
C TYR A 145 -8.37 1.55 2.04
N ARG A 146 -9.22 1.57 3.07
CA ARG A 146 -9.99 0.39 3.49
C ARG A 146 -10.97 -0.09 2.41
N SER A 147 -11.68 0.82 1.74
CA SER A 147 -12.60 0.44 0.65
C SER A 147 -11.85 -0.27 -0.47
N LEU A 148 -10.67 0.25 -0.86
CA LEU A 148 -9.82 -0.39 -1.86
C LEU A 148 -9.40 -1.79 -1.40
N ARG A 149 -8.96 -1.97 -0.14
CA ARG A 149 -8.67 -3.29 0.43
C ARG A 149 -9.87 -4.25 0.34
N ILE A 150 -11.07 -3.78 0.69
CA ILE A 150 -12.29 -4.59 0.65
C ILE A 150 -12.57 -5.04 -0.78
N ASP A 151 -12.47 -4.12 -1.74
CA ASP A 151 -12.67 -4.40 -3.16
C ASP A 151 -11.69 -5.46 -3.67
N ILE A 152 -10.39 -5.31 -3.36
CA ILE A 152 -9.36 -6.30 -3.73
C ILE A 152 -9.65 -7.67 -3.11
N THR A 153 -10.13 -7.70 -1.87
CA THR A 153 -10.36 -8.97 -1.13
C THR A 153 -11.62 -9.71 -1.59
N HIS A 154 -12.67 -8.99 -2.02
CA HIS A 154 -14.01 -9.57 -2.22
C HIS A 154 -14.51 -9.53 -3.67
N LYS A 155 -13.86 -8.82 -4.58
CA LYS A 155 -14.15 -8.96 -6.01
C LYS A 155 -13.42 -10.20 -6.52
N GLU A 156 -14.12 -11.09 -7.21
CA GLU A 156 -13.51 -12.16 -7.99
C GLU A 156 -12.61 -11.48 -9.05
N TYR A 157 -11.31 -11.38 -8.72
CA TYR A 157 -10.20 -10.87 -9.51
C TYR A 157 -10.59 -10.17 -10.80
N THR A 158 -10.97 -8.90 -10.68
CA THR A 158 -11.04 -8.03 -11.85
C THR A 158 -9.75 -7.22 -11.86
N GLY A 159 -8.73 -7.70 -12.58
CA GLY A 159 -7.54 -6.95 -13.01
C GLY A 159 -7.85 -5.74 -13.91
N PHE A 160 -9.01 -5.12 -13.70
CA PHE A 160 -9.61 -4.04 -14.45
C PHE A 160 -9.34 -2.67 -13.80
N HIS A 161 -8.89 -2.63 -12.54
CA HIS A 161 -8.59 -1.37 -11.85
C HIS A 161 -7.09 -1.25 -11.63
N LYS A 162 -6.42 -0.50 -12.50
CA LYS A 162 -5.03 -0.11 -12.28
C LYS A 162 -4.95 0.71 -11.01
N ILE A 163 -4.21 0.22 -10.03
CA ILE A 163 -3.96 0.94 -8.78
C ILE A 163 -2.75 1.83 -9.00
N ASP A 164 -2.92 3.12 -8.73
CA ASP A 164 -1.84 4.09 -8.88
C ASP A 164 -0.82 3.95 -7.75
N PHE A 165 0.45 3.73 -8.09
CA PHE A 165 1.56 3.71 -7.15
C PHE A 165 1.70 5.00 -6.34
N PHE A 166 1.38 6.15 -6.93
CA PHE A 166 1.38 7.43 -6.20
C PHE A 166 0.37 7.41 -5.06
N TYR A 167 -0.80 6.82 -5.29
CA TYR A 167 -1.84 6.69 -4.26
C TYR A 167 -1.43 5.73 -3.13
N ILE A 168 -0.75 4.61 -3.46
CA ILE A 168 -0.21 3.70 -2.44
C ILE A 168 0.85 4.42 -1.58
N LYS A 169 1.76 5.16 -2.22
CA LYS A 169 2.81 5.93 -1.53
C LYS A 169 2.21 6.99 -0.61
N GLU A 170 1.28 7.79 -1.10
CA GLU A 170 0.60 8.82 -0.30
C GLU A 170 -0.12 8.19 0.92
N SER A 171 -0.76 7.04 0.72
CA SER A 171 -1.42 6.31 1.80
C SER A 171 -0.43 5.77 2.82
N LEU A 172 0.74 5.29 2.38
CA LEU A 172 1.81 4.83 3.25
C LEU A 172 2.41 5.97 4.09
N ASP A 173 2.60 7.15 3.49
CA ASP A 173 3.08 8.34 4.18
C ASP A 173 2.11 8.79 5.28
N LYS A 174 0.80 8.77 4.99
CA LYS A 174 -0.24 9.03 6.00
C LYS A 174 -0.23 7.99 7.11
N ILE A 175 -0.12 6.70 6.77
CA ILE A 175 0.00 5.62 7.77
C ILE A 175 1.22 5.85 8.68
N LYS A 176 2.37 6.21 8.11
CA LYS A 176 3.59 6.54 8.85
C LYS A 176 3.35 7.70 9.81
N GLU A 177 2.79 8.80 9.34
CA GLU A 177 2.51 9.99 10.16
C GLU A 177 1.55 9.68 11.32
N ILE A 178 0.47 8.94 11.05
CA ILE A 178 -0.51 8.51 12.06
C ILE A 178 0.19 7.66 13.14
N LEU A 179 0.92 6.62 12.73
CA LEU A 179 1.54 5.67 13.66
C LEU A 179 2.62 6.35 14.52
N LEU A 180 3.47 7.20 13.93
CA LEU A 180 4.50 7.93 14.66
C LEU A 180 3.89 8.95 15.63
N THR A 181 2.84 9.67 15.23
CA THR A 181 2.14 10.62 16.10
C THR A 181 1.51 9.91 17.29
N ILE A 182 0.78 8.83 17.03
CA ILE A 182 0.14 8.02 18.08
C ILE A 182 1.20 7.48 19.05
N ASN A 183 2.29 6.92 18.52
CA ASN A 183 3.34 6.34 19.34
C ASN A 183 4.02 7.40 20.21
N LYS A 184 4.34 8.57 19.64
CA LYS A 184 4.92 9.70 20.38
C LYS A 184 3.98 10.21 21.47
N ALA A 185 2.69 10.38 21.18
CA ALA A 185 1.71 10.85 22.14
C ALA A 185 1.60 9.93 23.37
N ILE A 186 1.73 8.62 23.15
CA ILE A 186 1.74 7.62 24.23
C ILE A 186 3.03 7.69 25.06
N GLU A 187 4.19 7.89 24.41
CA GLU A 187 5.47 7.99 25.12
C GLU A 187 5.60 9.26 25.98
N THR A 188 4.90 10.33 25.60
CA THR A 188 4.93 11.61 26.31
C THR A 188 3.92 11.71 27.45
N LYS A 189 3.11 10.69 27.67
CA LYS A 189 2.06 10.65 28.68
C LYS A 189 2.56 10.11 30.02
#